data_AF-A0A1Z3HMS1-F1
#
_entry.id   AF-A0A1Z3HMS1-F1
#
_cell.length_a   1.000
_cell.length_b   1.000
_cell.length_c   1.000
_cell.angle_alpha   90.00
_cell.angle_beta   90.00
_cell.angle_gamma   90.00
#
_symmetry.space_group_name_H-M   'P 1'
#
loop_
_entity.id
_entity.type
_entity.pdbx_description
1 polymer ?
#
loop_
_entity_poly.entity_id
_entity_poly.type
_entity_poly.pdbx_seq_one_letter_code
_entity_poly.pdbx_strand_id
1 'polypeptide(L)'
;MIGGYLEMVNNYPFSESYQSRRVKVDAIKQAIKSMPKSKKIYCETNHMFIKTFFDVVMDEFSEKVEIIILRRNLVRVLKSFIELGYFSERNKVWSEWMSSPNSITAVLPCIGLDSELDQYDLCIAYLLDIEARAEKFQKDYPSARTYEIKLEDLNDFSNINRMFKAMKITPTQETYKIYNKKINNREIRKKEIGISSSLDYCEKRLKEYIEKANYLGIEIPQKAAT
;
A
#
# COMPACT_ATOMS: atom_id res chain seq x y z
N MET A 1 7.54 -8.53 -15.15
CA MET A 1 6.98 -9.35 -14.06
C MET A 1 7.22 -8.63 -12.75
N ILE A 2 6.18 -8.47 -11.94
CA ILE A 2 6.26 -7.79 -10.64
C ILE A 2 6.75 -8.75 -9.54
N GLY A 3 6.45 -10.05 -9.67
CA GLY A 3 6.86 -11.09 -8.72
C GLY A 3 8.37 -11.16 -8.46
N GLY A 4 9.22 -10.94 -9.46
CA GLY A 4 10.68 -10.99 -9.27
C GLY A 4 11.20 -9.94 -8.28
N TYR A 5 10.61 -8.74 -8.25
CA TYR A 5 11.00 -7.73 -7.27
C TYR A 5 10.48 -8.04 -5.87
N LEU A 6 9.36 -8.75 -5.75
CA LEU A 6 8.88 -9.24 -4.46
C LEU A 6 9.79 -10.32 -3.90
N GLU A 7 10.17 -11.28 -4.74
CA GLU A 7 11.12 -12.32 -4.36
C GLU A 7 12.43 -11.71 -3.84
N MET A 8 12.92 -10.66 -4.52
CA MET A 8 14.10 -9.92 -4.06
C MET A 8 13.92 -9.33 -2.66
N VAL A 9 12.85 -8.57 -2.41
CA VAL A 9 12.66 -7.91 -1.10
C VAL A 9 12.20 -8.86 0.01
N ASN A 10 11.67 -10.03 -0.37
CA ASN A 10 11.34 -11.08 0.57
C ASN A 10 12.60 -11.76 1.12
N ASN A 11 13.61 -11.97 0.26
CA ASN A 11 14.77 -12.82 0.58
C ASN A 11 16.08 -12.04 0.80
N TYR A 12 16.16 -10.79 0.37
CA TYR A 12 17.39 -10.00 0.41
C TYR A 12 17.14 -8.58 0.91
N PRO A 13 18.13 -7.95 1.58
CA PRO A 13 18.07 -6.52 1.92
C PRO A 13 17.89 -5.63 0.68
N PHE A 14 17.37 -4.42 0.87
CA PHE A 14 17.18 -3.46 -0.22
C PHE A 14 18.48 -3.14 -0.97
N SER A 15 19.61 -3.09 -0.28
CA SER A 15 20.93 -2.80 -0.87
C SER A 15 21.33 -3.78 -1.97
N GLU A 16 21.01 -5.07 -1.82
CA GLU A 16 21.43 -6.10 -2.78
C GLU A 16 20.61 -6.07 -4.08
N SER A 17 19.33 -5.69 -3.98
CA SER A 17 18.43 -5.59 -5.14
C SER A 17 18.32 -4.19 -5.73
N TYR A 18 19.09 -3.22 -5.20
CA TYR A 18 18.99 -1.80 -5.54
C TYR A 18 19.07 -1.54 -7.05
N GLN A 19 20.13 -2.03 -7.71
CA GLN A 19 20.34 -1.79 -9.14
C GLN A 19 19.23 -2.41 -10.01
N SER A 20 18.77 -3.62 -9.68
CA SER A 20 17.66 -4.25 -10.39
C SER A 20 16.36 -3.45 -10.26
N ARG A 21 16.10 -2.87 -9.08
CA ARG A 21 14.88 -2.09 -8.80
C ARG A 21 14.91 -0.70 -9.47
N ARG A 22 16.07 -0.19 -9.89
CA ARG A 22 16.19 1.07 -10.66
C ARG A 22 15.48 1.07 -12.00
N VAL A 23 15.04 -0.08 -12.52
CA VAL A 23 14.13 -0.12 -13.69
C VAL A 23 12.91 0.79 -13.50
N LYS A 24 12.47 0.98 -12.25
CA LYS A 24 11.34 1.85 -11.93
C LYS A 24 11.66 3.31 -12.23
N VAL A 25 12.89 3.74 -11.94
CA VAL A 25 13.37 5.08 -12.24
C VAL A 25 13.37 5.32 -13.74
N ASP A 26 13.89 4.37 -14.52
CA ASP A 26 13.92 4.48 -15.97
C ASP A 26 12.52 4.52 -16.57
N ALA A 27 11.59 3.72 -16.06
CA ALA A 27 10.20 3.75 -16.46
C ALA A 27 9.54 5.11 -16.18
N ILE A 28 9.80 5.72 -15.02
CA ILE A 28 9.31 7.06 -14.68
C ILE A 28 9.91 8.11 -15.63
N LYS A 29 11.23 8.09 -15.87
CA LYS A 29 11.91 9.00 -16.80
C LYS A 29 11.33 8.88 -18.21
N GLN A 30 11.11 7.66 -18.69
CA GLN A 30 10.52 7.41 -19.99
C GLN A 30 9.08 7.93 -20.05
N ALA A 31 8.27 7.67 -19.02
CA ALA A 31 6.89 8.18 -18.96
C ALA A 31 6.85 9.70 -19.01
N ILE A 32 7.70 10.39 -18.24
CA ILE A 32 7.82 11.86 -18.25
C ILE A 32 8.25 12.36 -19.64
N LYS A 33 9.25 11.72 -20.27
CA LYS A 33 9.72 12.10 -21.61
C LYS A 33 8.63 11.94 -22.68
N SER A 34 7.79 10.94 -22.55
CA SER A 34 6.68 10.66 -23.48
C SER A 34 5.43 11.52 -23.23
N MET A 35 5.39 12.30 -22.14
CA MET A 35 4.23 13.16 -21.88
C MET A 35 4.15 14.34 -22.86
N PRO A 36 2.94 14.73 -23.29
CA PRO A 36 2.75 15.96 -24.05
C PRO A 36 3.30 17.16 -23.27
N LYS A 37 3.95 18.11 -23.97
CA LYS A 37 4.49 19.35 -23.36
C LYS A 37 3.44 20.18 -22.60
N SER A 38 2.15 20.01 -22.92
CA SER A 38 1.04 20.65 -22.23
C SER A 38 0.74 20.05 -20.84
N LYS A 39 1.19 18.82 -20.56
CA LYS A 39 1.08 18.19 -19.25
C LYS A 39 2.33 18.47 -18.43
N LYS A 40 2.13 18.99 -17.21
CA LYS A 40 3.24 19.39 -16.32
C LYS A 40 3.52 18.41 -15.19
N ILE A 41 2.61 17.47 -14.93
CA ILE A 41 2.65 16.60 -13.75
C ILE A 41 2.45 15.15 -14.17
N TYR A 42 3.43 14.31 -13.85
CA TYR A 42 3.32 12.86 -13.94
C TYR A 42 2.71 12.34 -12.62
N CYS A 43 1.78 11.40 -12.72
CA CYS A 43 1.17 10.76 -11.56
C CYS A 43 0.93 9.29 -11.89
N GLU A 44 1.23 8.42 -10.93
CA GLU A 44 0.91 7.00 -11.00
C GLU A 44 0.53 6.45 -9.62
N THR A 45 -0.22 5.36 -9.61
CA THR A 45 -0.56 4.62 -8.39
C THR A 45 0.13 3.27 -8.42
N ASN A 46 0.98 2.98 -7.44
CA ASN A 46 1.71 1.73 -7.38
C ASN A 46 1.77 1.19 -5.95
N HIS A 47 0.97 0.17 -5.65
CA HIS A 47 1.00 -0.54 -4.37
C HIS A 47 2.32 -1.27 -4.07
N MET A 48 3.21 -1.40 -5.05
CA MET A 48 4.58 -1.91 -4.85
C MET A 48 5.54 -0.84 -4.33
N PHE A 49 5.22 0.45 -4.50
CA PHE A 49 6.14 1.55 -4.22
C PHE A 49 6.81 1.43 -2.85
N ILE A 50 6.00 1.36 -1.79
CA ILE A 50 6.50 1.39 -0.41
C ILE A 50 7.26 0.11 0.00
N LYS A 51 7.01 -1.01 -0.67
CA LYS A 51 7.65 -2.29 -0.35
C LYS A 51 8.83 -2.64 -1.26
N THR A 52 8.94 -2.02 -2.44
CA THR A 52 10.01 -2.38 -3.39
C THR A 52 10.70 -1.22 -4.09
N PHE A 53 10.16 -0.01 -4.19
CA PHE A 53 10.75 1.01 -5.08
C PHE A 53 11.00 2.37 -4.42
N PHE A 54 10.61 2.57 -3.17
CA PHE A 54 10.65 3.88 -2.54
C PHE A 54 12.08 4.45 -2.51
N ASP A 55 13.07 3.68 -2.07
CA ASP A 55 14.46 4.10 -1.94
C ASP A 55 15.08 4.51 -3.29
N VAL A 56 14.94 3.68 -4.33
CA VAL A 56 15.47 4.00 -5.68
C VAL A 56 14.79 5.22 -6.30
N VAL A 57 13.50 5.43 -6.02
CA VAL A 57 12.76 6.60 -6.51
C VAL A 57 13.15 7.85 -5.73
N MET A 58 13.30 7.75 -4.42
CA MET A 58 13.69 8.87 -3.58
C MET A 58 15.13 9.32 -3.84
N ASP A 59 16.07 8.41 -4.09
CA ASP A 59 17.45 8.74 -4.48
C ASP A 59 17.49 9.61 -5.75
N GLU A 60 16.66 9.29 -6.75
CA GLU A 60 16.64 10.03 -8.00
C GLU A 60 15.78 11.31 -7.96
N PHE A 61 14.64 11.28 -7.25
CA PHE A 61 13.59 12.30 -7.39
C PHE A 61 13.18 13.00 -6.09
N SER A 62 13.89 12.81 -4.97
CA SER A 62 13.52 13.28 -3.62
C SER A 62 12.84 14.65 -3.54
N GLU A 63 13.40 15.69 -4.17
CA GLU A 63 12.84 17.06 -4.13
C GLU A 63 11.73 17.34 -5.15
N LYS A 64 11.53 16.41 -6.09
CA LYS A 64 10.63 16.55 -7.26
C LYS A 64 9.41 15.63 -7.18
N VAL A 65 9.34 14.78 -6.16
CA VAL A 65 8.25 13.82 -5.97
C VAL A 65 7.40 14.22 -4.77
N GLU A 66 6.08 14.09 -4.94
CA GLU A 66 5.10 14.23 -3.88
C GLU A 66 4.40 12.89 -3.69
N ILE A 67 4.25 12.44 -2.45
CA ILE A 67 3.74 11.12 -2.13
C ILE A 67 2.35 11.25 -1.51
N ILE A 68 1.37 10.61 -2.12
CA ILE A 68 0.03 10.48 -1.55
C ILE A 68 -0.06 9.12 -0.86
N ILE A 69 -0.25 9.12 0.46
CA ILE A 69 -0.48 7.92 1.26
C ILE A 69 -2.00 7.77 1.44
N LEU A 70 -2.57 6.84 0.70
CA LEU A 70 -4.00 6.57 0.72
C LEU A 70 -4.34 5.62 1.86
N ARG A 71 -5.11 6.12 2.84
CA ARG A 71 -5.55 5.38 4.02
C ARG A 71 -6.98 4.86 3.84
N ARG A 72 -7.30 3.77 4.53
CA ARG A 72 -8.66 3.24 4.63
C ARG A 72 -8.79 2.51 5.96
N ASN A 73 -9.99 2.49 6.54
CA ASN A 73 -10.26 1.74 7.76
C ASN A 73 -9.77 0.27 7.64
N LEU A 74 -8.90 -0.14 8.55
CA LEU A 74 -8.16 -1.39 8.48
C LEU A 74 -9.08 -2.62 8.50
N VAL A 75 -10.12 -2.61 9.33
CA VAL A 75 -11.14 -3.69 9.40
C VAL A 75 -11.83 -3.88 8.05
N ARG A 76 -12.19 -2.78 7.37
CA ARG A 76 -12.79 -2.85 6.03
C ARG A 76 -11.81 -3.34 4.96
N VAL A 77 -10.53 -3.01 5.09
CA VAL A 77 -9.47 -3.52 4.19
C VAL A 77 -9.30 -5.02 4.42
N LEU A 78 -9.16 -5.46 5.68
CA LEU A 78 -9.03 -6.87 6.06
C LEU A 78 -10.18 -7.71 5.50
N LYS A 79 -11.43 -7.31 5.75
CA LYS A 79 -12.61 -7.98 5.17
C LYS A 79 -12.48 -8.14 3.66
N SER A 80 -12.10 -7.05 2.97
CA SER A 80 -11.93 -7.10 1.52
C SER A 80 -10.78 -7.99 1.07
N PHE A 81 -9.70 -8.10 1.85
CA PHE A 81 -8.57 -8.96 1.54
C PHE A 81 -8.94 -10.43 1.63
N ILE A 82 -9.67 -10.79 2.69
CA ILE A 82 -10.21 -12.13 2.92
C ILE A 82 -11.16 -12.54 1.79
N GLU A 83 -12.12 -11.68 1.44
CA GLU A 83 -13.08 -11.94 0.35
C GLU A 83 -12.43 -12.02 -1.04
N LEU A 84 -11.26 -11.42 -1.22
CA LEU A 84 -10.46 -11.52 -2.45
C LEU A 84 -9.51 -12.72 -2.42
N GLY A 85 -9.49 -13.49 -1.34
CA GLY A 85 -8.69 -14.70 -1.19
C GLY A 85 -7.19 -14.43 -1.09
N TYR A 86 -6.74 -13.21 -0.78
CA TYR A 86 -5.31 -12.97 -0.56
C TYR A 86 -4.80 -13.83 0.60
N PHE A 87 -3.56 -14.33 0.50
CA PHE A 87 -2.98 -15.28 1.47
C PHE A 87 -3.78 -16.57 1.62
N SER A 88 -4.51 -16.99 0.58
CA SER A 88 -5.19 -18.29 0.53
C SER A 88 -4.85 -19.04 -0.75
N GLU A 89 -5.00 -20.36 -0.71
CA GLU A 89 -4.82 -21.23 -1.87
C GLU A 89 -5.81 -20.92 -3.02
N ARG A 90 -6.93 -20.24 -2.71
CA ARG A 90 -7.93 -19.84 -3.71
C ARG A 90 -7.44 -18.72 -4.63
N ASN A 91 -6.38 -18.01 -4.27
CA ASN A 91 -5.80 -16.94 -5.08
C ASN A 91 -4.31 -17.19 -5.38
N LYS A 92 -4.00 -18.15 -6.25
CA LYS A 92 -2.61 -18.57 -6.53
C LYS A 92 -1.63 -17.46 -6.94
N VAL A 93 -2.14 -16.33 -7.44
CA VAL A 93 -1.30 -15.21 -7.88
C VAL A 93 -1.03 -14.20 -6.76
N TRP A 94 -1.55 -14.38 -5.54
CA TRP A 94 -1.41 -13.38 -4.48
C TRP A 94 0.07 -13.08 -4.15
N SER A 95 0.94 -14.09 -4.24
CA SER A 95 2.38 -13.99 -3.96
C SER A 95 3.14 -13.15 -5.00
N GLU A 96 2.54 -12.89 -6.15
CA GLU A 96 3.09 -11.97 -7.15
C GLU A 96 2.87 -10.49 -6.80
N TRP A 97 2.06 -10.20 -5.77
CA TRP A 97 1.63 -8.84 -5.42
C TRP A 97 1.82 -8.47 -3.95
N MET A 98 1.86 -9.45 -3.06
CA MET A 98 2.05 -9.27 -1.61
C MET A 98 3.39 -9.83 -1.18
N SER A 99 4.15 -9.04 -0.42
CA SER A 99 5.35 -9.53 0.28
C SER A 99 4.93 -10.43 1.44
N SER A 100 5.84 -11.33 1.83
CA SER A 100 5.69 -12.10 3.06
C SER A 100 5.66 -11.15 4.26
N PRO A 101 4.80 -11.36 5.27
CA PRO A 101 4.91 -10.69 6.56
C PRO A 101 6.26 -10.88 7.25
N ASN A 102 6.94 -12.00 6.97
CA ASN A 102 8.29 -12.31 7.43
C ASN A 102 9.39 -11.98 6.40
N SER A 103 9.11 -11.10 5.42
CA SER A 103 10.13 -10.65 4.47
C SER A 103 11.36 -10.06 5.18
N ILE A 104 12.56 -10.26 4.62
CA ILE A 104 13.81 -9.66 5.13
C ILE A 104 13.72 -8.13 5.23
N THR A 105 12.90 -7.51 4.39
CA THR A 105 12.67 -6.06 4.38
C THR A 105 11.45 -5.62 5.18
N ALA A 106 10.77 -6.52 5.91
CA ALA A 106 9.69 -6.17 6.82
C ALA A 106 10.16 -5.14 7.86
N VAL A 107 9.29 -4.17 8.15
CA VAL A 107 9.54 -3.18 9.21
C VAL A 107 8.95 -3.68 10.51
N LEU A 108 7.82 -4.38 10.44
CA LEU A 108 7.16 -4.95 11.60
C LEU A 108 7.43 -6.45 11.69
N PRO A 109 7.97 -6.97 12.82
CA PRO A 109 8.04 -8.40 13.05
C PRO A 109 6.65 -9.05 13.05
N CYS A 110 6.57 -10.27 12.53
CA CYS A 110 5.33 -11.05 12.56
C CYS A 110 5.19 -11.85 13.87
N ILE A 111 3.96 -12.15 14.29
CA ILE A 111 3.66 -12.94 15.51
C ILE A 111 3.99 -14.44 15.40
N GLY A 112 4.50 -14.89 14.24
CA GLY A 112 4.80 -16.28 13.93
C GLY A 112 5.29 -16.46 12.49
N LEU A 113 5.70 -17.68 12.14
CA LEU A 113 6.12 -18.01 10.77
C LEU A 113 4.92 -18.05 9.82
N ASP A 114 5.12 -17.71 8.54
CA ASP A 114 4.02 -17.69 7.56
C ASP A 114 3.24 -19.01 7.48
N SER A 115 3.91 -20.16 7.67
CA SER A 115 3.31 -21.50 7.65
C SER A 115 2.46 -21.83 8.88
N GLU A 116 2.59 -21.06 9.96
CA GLU A 116 1.89 -21.26 11.23
C GLU A 116 0.66 -20.36 11.37
N LEU A 117 0.48 -19.42 10.43
CA LEU A 117 -0.53 -18.38 10.49
C LEU A 117 -1.67 -18.69 9.53
N ASP A 118 -2.90 -18.41 9.98
CA ASP A 118 -4.06 -18.49 9.10
C ASP A 118 -4.12 -17.30 8.13
N GLN A 119 -5.09 -17.33 7.20
CA GLN A 119 -5.28 -16.27 6.23
C GLN A 119 -5.49 -14.89 6.88
N TYR A 120 -6.19 -14.83 8.02
CA TYR A 120 -6.48 -13.58 8.73
C TYR A 120 -5.22 -13.02 9.34
N ASP A 121 -4.45 -13.84 10.05
CA ASP A 121 -3.21 -13.43 10.70
C ASP A 121 -2.19 -12.94 9.64
N LEU A 122 -2.06 -13.65 8.52
CA LEU A 122 -1.21 -13.23 7.40
C LEU A 122 -1.66 -11.89 6.79
N CYS A 123 -2.97 -11.72 6.58
CA CYS A 123 -3.51 -10.46 6.06
C CYS A 123 -3.29 -9.31 7.04
N ILE A 124 -3.54 -9.52 8.33
CA ILE A 124 -3.36 -8.50 9.38
C ILE A 124 -1.88 -8.11 9.45
N ALA A 125 -0.98 -9.08 9.54
CA ALA A 125 0.46 -8.87 9.59
C ALA A 125 0.95 -8.02 8.40
N TYR A 126 0.54 -8.40 7.18
CA TYR A 126 0.88 -7.66 5.96
C TYR A 126 0.35 -6.21 6.02
N LEU A 127 -0.91 -6.01 6.41
CA LEU A 127 -1.49 -4.67 6.41
C LEU A 127 -0.85 -3.76 7.47
N LEU A 128 -0.55 -4.30 8.66
CA LEU A 128 0.16 -3.56 9.71
C LEU A 128 1.59 -3.21 9.30
N ASP A 129 2.29 -4.11 8.61
CA ASP A 129 3.62 -3.83 8.04
C ASP A 129 3.57 -2.71 6.98
N ILE A 130 2.54 -2.65 6.13
CA ILE A 130 2.36 -1.53 5.18
C ILE A 130 2.20 -0.19 5.92
N GLU A 131 1.41 -0.15 7.00
CA GLU A 131 1.26 1.04 7.83
C GLU A 131 2.59 1.43 8.50
N ALA A 132 3.32 0.45 9.03
CA ALA A 132 4.64 0.65 9.65
C ALA A 132 5.67 1.20 8.65
N ARG A 133 5.68 0.66 7.41
CA ARG A 133 6.54 1.16 6.34
C ARG A 133 6.21 2.60 5.95
N ALA A 134 4.92 2.96 5.91
CA ALA A 134 4.52 4.33 5.63
C ALA A 134 5.02 5.31 6.72
N GLU A 135 4.90 4.95 8.00
CA GLU A 135 5.45 5.76 9.09
C GLU A 135 6.98 5.83 9.03
N LYS A 136 7.67 4.69 8.78
CA LYS A 136 9.12 4.65 8.61
C LYS A 136 9.58 5.51 7.43
N PHE A 137 8.88 5.47 6.30
CA PHE A 137 9.18 6.31 5.15
C PHE A 137 9.13 7.80 5.48
N GLN A 138 8.11 8.25 6.21
CA GLN A 138 8.02 9.65 6.65
C GLN A 138 9.16 10.05 7.58
N LYS A 139 9.64 9.12 8.43
CA LYS A 139 10.79 9.34 9.33
C LYS A 139 12.12 9.37 8.57
N ASP A 140 12.31 8.45 7.61
CA ASP A 140 13.55 8.31 6.85
C ASP A 140 13.71 9.40 5.78
N TYR A 141 12.60 9.93 5.26
CA TYR A 141 12.58 10.97 4.21
C TYR A 141 11.81 12.22 4.67
N PRO A 142 12.28 12.94 5.70
CA PRO A 142 11.54 14.09 6.26
C PRO A 142 11.41 15.27 5.30
N SER A 143 12.24 15.33 4.25
CA SER A 143 12.14 16.33 3.17
C SER A 143 11.09 15.98 2.12
N ALA A 144 10.63 14.72 2.06
CA ALA A 144 9.61 14.31 1.12
C ALA A 144 8.25 14.92 1.49
N ARG A 145 7.59 15.56 0.53
CA ARG A 145 6.22 16.05 0.75
C ARG A 145 5.25 14.87 0.70
N THR A 146 4.74 14.48 1.87
CA THR A 146 3.72 13.43 1.99
C THR A 146 2.35 14.02 2.32
N TYR A 147 1.30 13.52 1.66
CA TYR A 147 -0.09 13.86 1.93
C TYR A 147 -0.85 12.59 2.30
N GLU A 148 -1.42 12.57 3.49
CA GLU A 148 -2.27 11.47 3.93
C GLU A 148 -3.73 11.81 3.63
N ILE A 149 -4.42 10.90 2.97
CA ILE A 149 -5.83 11.07 2.63
C ILE A 149 -6.60 9.77 2.85
N LYS A 150 -7.78 9.85 3.46
CA LYS A 150 -8.67 8.69 3.57
C LYS A 150 -9.38 8.49 2.24
N LEU A 151 -9.54 7.24 1.83
CA LEU A 151 -10.28 6.89 0.60
C LEU A 151 -11.69 7.47 0.61
N GLU A 152 -12.34 7.51 1.78
CA GLU A 152 -13.67 8.06 1.95
C GLU A 152 -13.72 9.56 1.60
N ASP A 153 -12.65 10.30 1.91
CA ASP A 153 -12.54 11.74 1.64
C ASP A 153 -12.48 12.05 0.15
N LEU A 154 -12.05 11.10 -0.69
CA LEU A 154 -12.03 11.28 -2.15
C LEU A 154 -13.43 11.28 -2.79
N ASN A 155 -14.47 10.92 -2.04
CA ASN A 155 -15.85 11.05 -2.53
C ASN A 155 -16.46 12.44 -2.25
N ASP A 156 -15.70 13.33 -1.58
CA ASP A 156 -16.09 14.69 -1.26
C ASP A 156 -15.22 15.68 -2.05
N PHE A 157 -15.86 16.51 -2.87
CA PHE A 157 -15.14 17.45 -3.72
C PHE A 157 -14.41 18.55 -2.91
N SER A 158 -14.94 18.98 -1.77
CA SER A 158 -14.28 19.95 -0.89
C SER A 158 -12.97 19.40 -0.35
N ASN A 159 -12.95 18.12 0.04
CA ASN A 159 -11.72 17.45 0.47
C ASN A 159 -10.71 17.29 -0.67
N ILE A 160 -11.15 16.93 -1.87
CA ILE A 160 -10.26 16.88 -3.06
C ILE A 160 -9.68 18.27 -3.36
N ASN A 161 -10.51 19.30 -3.33
CA ASN A 161 -10.05 20.67 -3.58
C ASN A 161 -9.04 21.13 -2.53
N ARG A 162 -9.21 20.75 -1.26
CA ARG A 162 -8.24 21.01 -0.18
C ARG A 162 -6.91 20.29 -0.45
N MET A 163 -6.94 19.02 -0.83
CA MET A 163 -5.74 18.24 -1.18
C MET A 163 -5.01 18.87 -2.37
N PHE A 164 -5.73 19.15 -3.46
CA PHE A 164 -5.15 19.74 -4.67
C PHE A 164 -4.54 21.11 -4.38
N LYS A 165 -5.21 21.95 -3.58
CA LYS A 165 -4.65 23.24 -3.13
C LYS A 165 -3.34 23.05 -2.35
N ALA A 166 -3.26 22.08 -1.45
CA ALA A 166 -2.04 21.77 -0.71
C ALA A 166 -0.89 21.36 -1.64
N MET A 167 -1.22 20.58 -2.69
CA MET A 167 -0.28 20.15 -3.74
C MET A 167 -0.03 21.21 -4.83
N LYS A 168 -0.65 22.39 -4.73
CA LYS A 168 -0.60 23.45 -5.75
C LYS A 168 -1.07 22.97 -7.14
N ILE A 169 -2.05 22.06 -7.16
CA ILE A 169 -2.73 21.56 -8.35
C ILE A 169 -4.08 22.27 -8.48
N THR A 170 -4.43 22.69 -9.70
CA THR A 170 -5.75 23.26 -9.98
C THR A 170 -6.68 22.15 -10.49
N PRO A 171 -7.81 21.86 -9.82
CA PRO A 171 -8.81 20.94 -10.34
C PRO A 171 -9.31 21.37 -11.71
N THR A 172 -9.60 20.43 -12.59
CA THR A 172 -10.21 20.70 -13.90
C THR A 172 -11.66 20.24 -13.93
N GLN A 173 -12.37 20.55 -15.01
CA GLN A 173 -13.73 20.02 -15.24
C GLN A 173 -13.76 18.49 -15.22
N GLU A 174 -12.68 17.82 -15.62
CA GLU A 174 -12.59 16.36 -15.55
C GLU A 174 -12.57 15.85 -14.10
N THR A 175 -11.95 16.58 -13.17
CA THR A 175 -11.97 16.24 -11.73
C THR A 175 -13.42 16.18 -11.22
N TYR A 176 -14.25 17.17 -11.56
CA TYR A 176 -15.67 17.19 -11.18
C TYR A 176 -16.47 16.02 -11.77
N LYS A 177 -16.11 15.57 -12.98
CA LYS A 177 -16.80 14.46 -13.65
C LYS A 177 -16.49 13.08 -13.05
N ILE A 178 -15.38 12.94 -12.32
CA ILE A 178 -14.89 11.61 -11.91
C ILE A 178 -14.87 11.39 -10.40
N TYR A 179 -14.87 12.43 -9.56
CA TYR A 179 -14.54 12.27 -8.14
C TYR A 179 -15.42 11.28 -7.37
N ASN A 180 -16.70 11.16 -7.72
CA ASN A 180 -17.64 10.24 -7.06
C ASN A 180 -17.92 8.96 -7.88
N LYS A 181 -17.10 8.66 -8.91
CA LYS A 181 -17.29 7.47 -9.74
C LYS A 181 -16.59 6.26 -9.12
N LYS A 182 -17.36 5.19 -8.91
CA LYS A 182 -16.82 3.88 -8.53
C LYS A 182 -16.24 3.18 -9.77
N ILE A 183 -14.91 3.12 -9.86
CA ILE A 183 -14.20 2.55 -11.02
C ILE A 183 -13.60 1.16 -10.79
N ASN A 184 -13.52 0.67 -9.54
CA ASN A 184 -12.89 -0.61 -9.18
C ASN A 184 -13.90 -1.54 -8.49
N ASN A 185 -14.86 -2.07 -9.25
CA ASN A 185 -15.84 -3.03 -8.76
C ASN A 185 -15.26 -4.45 -8.82
N ARG A 186 -15.10 -5.08 -7.65
CA ARG A 186 -14.55 -6.45 -7.52
C ARG A 186 -15.57 -7.49 -7.06
N GLU A 187 -16.87 -7.17 -7.13
CA GLU A 187 -17.92 -8.06 -6.64
C GLU A 187 -17.96 -9.40 -7.39
N ILE A 188 -17.70 -9.41 -8.70
CA ILE A 188 -17.61 -10.66 -9.49
C ILE A 188 -16.48 -11.54 -8.93
N ARG A 189 -15.29 -10.96 -8.72
CA ARG A 189 -14.14 -11.68 -8.19
C ARG A 189 -14.38 -12.23 -6.79
N LYS A 190 -15.02 -11.44 -5.92
CA LYS A 190 -15.37 -11.90 -4.56
C LYS A 190 -16.35 -13.07 -4.60
N LYS A 191 -17.35 -13.02 -5.49
CA LYS A 191 -18.29 -14.13 -5.71
C LYS A 191 -17.59 -15.40 -6.20
N GLU A 192 -16.62 -15.29 -7.10
CA GLU A 192 -15.81 -16.42 -7.57
C GLU A 192 -14.97 -17.05 -6.45
N ILE A 193 -14.36 -16.24 -5.59
CA ILE A 193 -13.57 -16.72 -4.45
C ILE A 193 -14.46 -17.42 -3.41
N GLY A 194 -15.69 -16.93 -3.23
CA GLY A 194 -16.70 -17.56 -2.38
C GLY A 194 -16.38 -17.56 -0.88
N ILE A 195 -15.46 -16.70 -0.43
CA ILE A 195 -15.19 -16.45 0.98
C ILE A 195 -15.97 -15.22 1.41
N SER A 196 -16.64 -15.29 2.55
CA SER A 196 -17.33 -14.16 3.18
C SER A 196 -16.88 -14.00 4.62
N SER A 197 -16.82 -12.77 5.09
CA SER A 197 -16.49 -12.44 6.48
C SER A 197 -17.29 -11.22 6.95
N SER A 198 -17.63 -11.14 8.23
CA SER A 198 -18.28 -9.95 8.80
C SER A 198 -17.25 -8.91 9.25
N LEU A 199 -17.68 -7.66 9.37
CA LEU A 199 -16.83 -6.60 9.94
C LEU A 199 -16.49 -6.92 11.39
N ASP A 200 -17.47 -7.33 12.19
CA ASP A 200 -17.29 -7.68 13.61
C ASP A 200 -16.26 -8.80 13.81
N TYR A 201 -16.26 -9.82 12.94
CA TYR A 201 -15.26 -10.88 13.01
C TYR A 201 -13.86 -10.39 12.62
N CYS A 202 -13.76 -9.57 11.58
CA CYS A 202 -12.49 -8.95 11.18
C CYS A 202 -11.93 -8.04 12.29
N GLU A 203 -12.80 -7.27 12.96
CA GLU A 203 -12.44 -6.42 14.10
C GLU A 203 -11.95 -7.25 15.28
N LYS A 204 -12.67 -8.33 15.63
CA LYS A 204 -12.24 -9.28 16.65
C LYS A 204 -10.86 -9.87 16.35
N ARG A 205 -10.65 -10.39 15.13
CA ARG A 205 -9.36 -10.99 14.73
C ARG A 205 -8.22 -9.96 14.75
N LEU A 206 -8.47 -8.72 14.29
CA LEU A 206 -7.50 -7.64 14.36
C LEU A 206 -7.10 -7.33 15.82
N LYS A 207 -8.08 -7.25 16.72
CA LYS A 207 -7.83 -7.01 18.15
C LYS A 207 -7.00 -8.14 18.78
N GLU A 208 -7.38 -9.39 18.54
CA GLU A 208 -6.64 -10.57 19.04
C GLU A 208 -5.19 -10.60 18.53
N TYR A 209 -4.98 -10.27 17.25
CA TYR A 209 -3.63 -10.17 16.68
C TYR A 209 -2.81 -9.08 17.37
N ILE A 210 -3.37 -7.88 17.55
CA ILE A 210 -2.70 -6.75 18.22
C ILE A 210 -2.37 -7.09 19.67
N GLU A 211 -3.28 -7.73 20.40
CA GLU A 211 -3.03 -8.19 21.78
C GLU A 211 -1.87 -9.18 21.85
N LYS A 212 -1.83 -10.15 20.93
CA LYS A 212 -0.73 -11.12 20.85
C LYS A 212 0.59 -10.44 20.44
N ALA A 213 0.56 -9.52 19.48
CA ALA A 213 1.73 -8.75 19.08
C ALA A 213 2.30 -7.93 20.25
N ASN A 214 1.44 -7.25 21.01
CA ASN A 214 1.84 -6.51 22.21
C ASN A 214 2.43 -7.42 23.29
N TYR A 215 1.85 -8.60 23.51
CA TYR A 215 2.40 -9.60 24.43
C TYR A 215 3.82 -10.06 24.03
N LEU A 216 4.10 -10.12 22.73
CA LEU A 216 5.42 -10.43 22.18
C LEU A 216 6.37 -9.21 22.10
N GLY A 217 5.94 -8.04 22.57
CA GLY A 217 6.73 -6.81 22.53
C GLY A 217 6.84 -6.17 21.14
N ILE A 218 5.93 -6.49 20.21
CA ILE A 218 5.89 -5.91 18.87
C ILE A 218 5.08 -4.60 18.92
N GLU A 219 5.74 -3.48 18.63
CA GLU A 219 5.10 -2.16 18.63
C GLU A 219 4.27 -1.93 17.35
N ILE A 220 2.94 -1.89 17.49
CA ILE A 220 2.03 -1.64 16.38
C ILE A 220 2.00 -0.14 16.01
N PRO A 221 1.99 0.23 14.71
CA PRO A 221 1.91 1.62 14.28
C PRO A 221 0.73 2.37 14.88
N GLN A 222 0.95 3.58 15.40
CA GLN A 222 -0.08 4.36 16.08
C GLN A 222 -1.26 4.67 15.15
N LYS A 223 -0.97 4.92 13.86
CA LYS A 223 -1.99 5.24 12.85
C LYS A 223 -2.82 4.04 12.41
N ALA A 224 -2.39 2.80 12.70
CA ALA A 224 -3.13 1.59 12.39
C ALA A 224 -4.21 1.27 13.44
N ALA A 225 -4.11 1.87 14.64
CA ALA A 225 -5.01 1.64 15.77
C ALA A 225 -6.25 2.56 15.79
N THR A 226 -6.40 3.45 14.79
CA THR A 226 -7.49 4.44 14.66
C THR A 226 -8.27 4.27 13.36
#